data_AF-A0A9P6L1U4-F1
#
_entry.id   AF-A0A9P6L1U4-F1
#
_cell.length_a   1.000
_cell.length_b   1.000
_cell.length_c   1.000
_cell.angle_alpha   90.00
_cell.angle_beta   90.00
_cell.angle_gamma   90.00
#
_symmetry.space_group_name_H-M   'P 1'
#
loop_
_entity.id
_entity.type
_entity.pdbx_description
1 polymer ?
#
loop_
_entity_poly.entity_id
_entity_poly.type
_entity_poly.pdbx_seq_one_letter_code
_entity_poly.pdbx_strand_id
1 'polypeptide(L)'
;MGADAKIDLEKNVITINRPPLPIYQSVIEKTRGLAFRTQAIGAALSRTSQQQQQQKQNQQREQGQPPSQPANAGAVGNSAGGPTQGELPTVVEGVR
;
A
#
# COMPACT_ATOMS: atom_id res chain seq x y z
N MET A 1 4.91 33.22 -20.44
CA MET A 1 3.95 33.21 -21.56
C MET A 1 2.79 34.09 -21.16
N GLY A 2 2.45 35.10 -21.97
CA GLY A 2 1.39 36.07 -21.66
C GLY A 2 0.02 35.40 -21.63
N ALA A 3 -0.86 35.84 -20.72
CA ALA A 3 -2.23 35.34 -20.64
C ALA A 3 -3.09 36.06 -21.70
N ASP A 4 -3.97 35.31 -22.37
CA ASP A 4 -4.94 35.88 -23.30
C ASP A 4 -5.93 36.77 -22.53
N ALA A 5 -5.86 38.06 -22.79
CA ALA A 5 -6.71 39.07 -22.17
C ALA A 5 -7.58 39.75 -23.23
N LYS A 6 -8.86 39.95 -22.89
CA LYS A 6 -9.79 40.79 -23.67
C LYS A 6 -9.90 42.14 -22.98
N ILE A 7 -9.72 43.21 -23.75
CA ILE A 7 -9.85 44.59 -23.29
C ILE A 7 -11.21 45.11 -23.79
N ASP A 8 -12.12 45.41 -22.86
CA ASP A 8 -13.38 46.10 -23.15
C ASP A 8 -13.19 47.59 -22.81
N LEU A 9 -12.99 48.41 -23.84
CA LEU A 9 -12.73 49.85 -23.71
C LEU A 9 -14.00 50.64 -23.33
N GLU A 10 -15.19 50.14 -23.69
CA GLU A 10 -16.45 50.80 -23.36
C GLU A 10 -16.79 50.65 -21.87
N LYS A 11 -16.48 49.48 -21.32
CA LYS A 11 -16.68 49.21 -19.88
C LYS A 11 -15.46 49.57 -19.03
N ASN A 12 -14.33 49.96 -19.64
CA ASN A 12 -13.04 50.12 -18.97
C ASN A 12 -12.63 48.87 -18.15
N VAL A 13 -12.93 47.68 -18.65
CA VAL A 13 -12.64 46.39 -17.97
C VAL A 13 -11.67 45.57 -18.80
N ILE A 14 -10.67 45.01 -18.13
CA ILE A 14 -9.74 44.02 -18.71
C ILE A 14 -10.09 42.66 -18.14
N THR A 15 -10.52 41.73 -18.99
CA THR A 15 -10.80 40.35 -18.62
C THR A 15 -9.60 39.48 -18.99
N ILE A 16 -8.93 38.92 -18.00
CA ILE A 16 -7.81 37.99 -18.22
C ILE A 16 -8.34 36.58 -18.05
N ASN A 17 -8.33 35.78 -19.13
CA ASN A 17 -8.67 34.37 -19.01
C ASN A 17 -7.46 33.60 -18.48
N ARG A 18 -7.52 33.21 -17.21
CA ARG A 18 -6.54 32.29 -16.62
C ARG A 18 -7.24 30.95 -16.48
N PRO A 19 -6.94 29.96 -17.34
CA PRO A 19 -7.46 28.63 -17.13
C PRO A 19 -7.01 28.15 -15.73
N PRO A 20 -7.90 27.53 -14.95
CA PRO A 20 -7.54 27.01 -13.65
C PRO A 20 -6.43 25.97 -13.81
N LEU A 21 -5.39 26.09 -12.98
CA LEU A 21 -4.28 25.14 -12.99
C LEU A 21 -4.81 23.75 -12.58
N PRO A 22 -4.40 22.66 -13.26
CA PRO A 22 -4.79 21.31 -12.87
C PRO A 22 -4.00 20.87 -11.63
N ILE A 23 -4.48 21.29 -10.45
CA ILE A 23 -3.82 21.07 -9.14
C ILE A 23 -3.65 19.56 -8.88
N TYR A 24 -4.72 18.78 -9.05
CA TYR A 24 -4.67 17.34 -8.78
C TYR A 24 -3.67 16.60 -9.66
N GLN A 25 -3.64 16.93 -10.95
CA GLN A 25 -2.67 16.36 -11.88
C GLN A 25 -1.24 16.64 -11.43
N SER A 26 -0.97 17.91 -11.06
CA SER A 26 0.35 18.33 -10.60
C SER A 26 0.78 17.61 -9.31
N VAL A 27 -0.14 17.42 -8.36
CA VAL A 27 0.15 16.71 -7.11
C VAL A 27 0.40 15.23 -7.35
N ILE A 28 -0.40 14.57 -8.20
CA ILE A 28 -0.25 13.15 -8.54
C ILE A 28 1.10 12.90 -9.21
N GLU A 29 1.49 13.73 -10.18
CA GLU A 29 2.79 13.61 -10.85
C GLU A 29 3.96 13.81 -9.90
N LYS A 30 3.90 14.86 -9.06
CA LYS A 30 4.96 15.16 -8.08
C LYS A 30 5.09 14.09 -6.99
N THR A 31 3.98 13.45 -6.61
CA THR A 31 3.96 12.44 -5.53
C THR A 31 4.17 11.01 -6.02
N ARG A 32 4.04 10.73 -7.32
CA ARG A 32 4.23 9.39 -7.90
C ARG A 32 5.55 8.74 -7.47
N GLY A 33 6.66 9.48 -7.57
CA GLY A 33 7.99 8.98 -7.20
C GLY A 33 8.14 8.76 -5.69
N LEU A 34 7.49 9.60 -4.87
CA LEU A 34 7.50 9.45 -3.41
C LEU A 34 6.74 8.21 -2.97
N ALA A 35 5.55 7.98 -3.52
CA ALA A 35 4.74 6.80 -3.21
C ALA A 35 5.52 5.50 -3.48
N PHE A 36 6.19 5.42 -4.64
CA PHE A 36 7.02 4.27 -4.99
C PHE A 36 8.18 4.06 -3.99
N ARG A 37 8.88 5.13 -3.61
CA ARG A 37 10.00 5.05 -2.65
C ARG A 37 9.52 4.61 -1.27
N THR A 38 8.39 5.14 -0.81
CA THR A 38 7.82 4.76 0.50
C THR A 38 7.43 3.28 0.52
N GLN A 39 6.83 2.77 -0.56
CA GLN A 39 6.54 1.34 -0.68
C GLN A 39 7.81 0.49 -0.65
N ALA A 40 8.85 0.88 -1.40
CA ALA A 40 10.12 0.17 -1.41
C ALA A 40 10.80 0.14 -0.03
N ILE A 41 10.81 1.28 0.68
CA ILE A 41 11.35 1.38 2.04
C ILE A 41 10.54 0.50 3.00
N GLY A 42 9.21 0.55 2.95
CA GLY A 42 8.34 -0.30 3.78
C GLY A 42 8.59 -1.79 3.56
N ALA A 43 8.76 -2.21 2.31
CA ALA A 43 9.12 -3.59 1.96
C ALA A 43 10.53 -3.97 2.48
N ALA A 44 11.50 -3.07 2.38
CA ALA A 44 12.87 -3.30 2.86
C ALA A 44 12.91 -3.47 4.39
N LEU A 45 12.24 -2.59 5.13
CA LEU A 45 12.14 -2.67 6.59
C LEU A 45 11.50 -3.99 7.04
N SER A 46 10.44 -4.41 6.34
CA SER A 46 9.76 -5.69 6.62
C SER A 46 10.74 -6.88 6.46
N ARG A 47 11.57 -6.88 5.41
CA ARG A 47 12.58 -7.94 5.18
C ARG A 47 13.70 -7.93 6.21
N THR A 48 14.19 -6.76 6.62
CA THR A 48 15.24 -6.65 7.65
C THR A 48 14.77 -7.22 8.99
N SER A 49 13.50 -6.98 9.37
CA SER A 49 12.93 -7.52 10.60
C SER A 49 12.88 -9.06 10.61
N GLN A 50 12.61 -9.68 9.45
CA GLN A 50 12.59 -11.13 9.29
C GLN A 50 13.99 -11.75 9.35
N GLN A 51 14.99 -11.10 8.76
CA GLN A 51 16.37 -11.59 8.77
C GLN A 51 16.99 -11.59 10.18
N GLN A 52 16.64 -10.63 11.04
CA GLN A 52 17.12 -10.60 12.43
C GLN A 52 16.58 -11.75 13.29
N GLN A 53 15.34 -12.21 13.04
CA GLN A 53 14.80 -13.38 13.75
C GLN A 53 15.49 -14.68 13.32
N GLN A 54 15.81 -14.82 12.04
CA GLN A 54 16.49 -16.02 11.54
C GLN A 54 17.94 -16.12 12.01
N GLN A 55 18.66 -15.00 12.16
CA GLN A 55 20.01 -15.00 12.76
C GLN A 55 20.00 -15.38 14.25
N LYS A 56 19.01 -14.93 15.02
CA LYS A 56 18.87 -15.33 16.44
C LYS A 56 18.57 -16.83 16.59
N GLN A 57 17.78 -17.40 15.67
CA GLN A 57 17.48 -18.83 15.69
C GLN A 57 18.68 -19.70 15.29
N ASN A 58 19.54 -19.22 14.38
CA ASN A 58 20.74 -19.96 14.00
C ASN A 58 21.82 -19.96 15.09
N GLN A 59 22.00 -18.86 15.83
CA GLN A 59 22.95 -18.80 16.96
C GLN A 59 22.55 -19.71 18.12
N GLN A 60 21.26 -19.98 18.33
CA GLN A 60 20.79 -20.96 19.32
C GLN A 60 20.99 -22.42 18.88
N ARG A 61 21.16 -22.69 17.57
CA ARG A 61 21.47 -24.04 17.08
C ARG A 61 22.95 -24.39 17.17
N GLU A 62 23.84 -23.40 17.29
CA GLU A 62 25.29 -23.61 17.36
C GLU A 62 25.84 -23.69 18.80
N GLN A 63 25.06 -23.32 19.83
CA GLN A 63 25.35 -23.61 21.24
C GLN A 63 24.54 -24.84 21.67
N GLY A 64 25.18 -26.02 21.59
CA GLY A 64 24.56 -27.34 21.70
C GLY A 64 23.55 -27.51 22.83
N GLN A 65 22.29 -27.73 22.45
CA GLN A 65 21.32 -28.45 23.26
C GLN A 65 20.49 -29.33 22.30
N PRO A 66 20.46 -30.66 22.48
CA PRO A 66 19.67 -31.53 21.61
C PRO A 66 18.19 -31.19 21.78
N PRO A 67 17.37 -31.26 20.71
CA PRO A 67 15.94 -31.09 20.84
C PRO A 67 15.40 -32.21 21.74
N SER A 68 14.80 -31.84 22.87
CA SER A 68 13.97 -32.75 23.63
C SER A 68 12.84 -33.21 22.71
N GLN A 69 12.81 -34.52 22.44
CA GLN A 69 11.75 -35.17 21.67
C GLN A 69 10.39 -34.83 22.30
N PRO A 70 9.40 -34.35 21.52
CA PRO A 70 8.03 -34.47 21.97
C PRO A 70 7.65 -35.95 21.89
N ALA A 71 7.61 -36.61 23.04
CA ALA A 71 6.94 -37.89 23.19
C ALA A 71 5.44 -37.68 23.01
N ASN A 72 4.95 -37.74 21.77
CA ASN A 72 3.57 -38.14 21.51
C ASN A 72 3.40 -38.61 20.05
N ALA A 73 3.69 -39.89 19.83
CA ALA A 73 3.13 -40.62 18.71
C ALA A 73 1.64 -40.87 19.02
N GLY A 74 0.75 -40.09 18.42
CA GLY A 74 -0.68 -40.30 18.57
C GLY A 74 -1.51 -39.34 17.73
N ALA A 75 -2.38 -39.92 16.91
CA ALA A 75 -3.46 -39.29 16.13
C ALA A 75 -3.07 -38.70 14.76
N VAL A 76 -2.94 -39.64 13.82
CA VAL A 76 -3.42 -39.51 12.43
C VAL A 76 -4.83 -38.89 12.43
N GLY A 77 -5.02 -37.78 11.71
CA GLY A 77 -6.33 -37.14 11.52
C GLY A 77 -6.31 -36.23 10.30
N ASN A 78 -7.07 -36.63 9.28
CA ASN A 78 -7.06 -36.13 7.91
C ASN A 78 -7.11 -34.61 7.72
N SER A 79 -6.29 -34.17 6.78
CA SER A 79 -6.50 -33.01 5.92
C SER A 79 -7.75 -33.17 5.06
N ALA A 80 -8.74 -32.30 5.22
CA ALA A 80 -9.71 -31.97 4.17
C ALA A 80 -10.37 -30.60 4.47
N GLY A 81 -10.24 -29.65 3.54
CA GLY A 81 -11.10 -28.46 3.47
C GLY A 81 -10.38 -27.11 3.65
N GLY A 82 -9.96 -26.51 2.53
CA GLY A 82 -9.50 -25.12 2.48
C GLY A 82 -10.63 -24.09 2.65
N PRO A 83 -10.28 -22.78 2.67
CA PRO A 83 -11.15 -21.70 3.13
C PRO A 83 -12.21 -21.31 2.10
N THR A 84 -13.49 -21.37 2.48
CA THR A 84 -14.55 -20.68 1.73
C THR A 84 -14.46 -19.18 2.00
N GLN A 85 -14.34 -18.44 0.90
CA GLN A 85 -14.19 -17.00 0.79
C GLN A 85 -15.19 -16.24 1.66
N GLY A 86 -14.68 -15.26 2.41
CA GLY A 86 -15.49 -14.23 3.04
C GLY A 86 -16.26 -13.47 1.98
N GLU A 87 -17.56 -13.70 1.98
CA GLU A 87 -18.64 -13.04 1.27
C GLU A 87 -18.52 -11.51 1.37
N LEU A 88 -18.51 -10.82 0.23
CA LEU A 88 -18.74 -9.37 0.16
C LEU A 88 -20.25 -9.12 0.31
N PRO A 89 -20.73 -8.24 1.21
CA PRO A 89 -22.14 -7.88 1.20
C PRO A 89 -22.46 -7.08 -0.07
N THR A 90 -23.29 -7.65 -0.93
CA THR A 90 -23.96 -6.95 -2.02
C THR A 90 -24.93 -5.93 -1.40
N VAL A 91 -24.64 -4.65 -1.54
CA VAL A 91 -25.60 -3.59 -1.23
C VAL A 91 -26.67 -3.62 -2.33
N VAL A 92 -27.81 -4.22 -2.02
CA VAL A 92 -29.00 -4.16 -2.88
C VAL A 92 -29.56 -2.74 -2.80
N GLU A 93 -29.44 -2.03 -3.92
CA GLU A 93 -30.03 -0.75 -4.23
C GLU A 93 -31.57 -0.89 -4.21
N GLY A 94 -32.20 -0.35 -3.18
CA GLY A 94 -33.64 -0.33 -2.99
C GLY A 94 -34.28 0.83 -3.75
N VAL A 95 -34.76 0.54 -4.95
CA VAL A 95 -35.78 1.32 -5.66
C VAL A 95 -37.07 1.32 -4.85
N ARG A 96 -37.50 2.48 -4.36
CA ARG A 96 -38.90 2.93 -4.26
C ARG A 96 -38.97 4.45 -4.24
#